data_AF-A0A820F6W2-F1
#
_entry.id   AF-A0A820F6W2-F1
#
_cell.length_a   1.000
_cell.length_b   1.000
_cell.length_c   1.000
_cell.angle_alpha   90.00
_cell.angle_beta   90.00
_cell.angle_gamma   90.00
#
_symmetry.space_group_name_H-M   'P 1'
#
loop_
_entity.id
_entity.type
_entity.pdbx_description
1 polymer ?
#
loop_
_entity_poly.entity_id
_entity_poly.type
_entity_poly.pdbx_seq_one_letter_code
_entity_poly.pdbx_strand_id
1 'polypeptide(L)' 'HIFQRTEALHGRIERLKFKVTQLDSNIEEVTIQDVNNRKPFVSITRIDQQVVNSSNKSCA' A
#
# COMPACT_ATOMS: atom_id res chain seq x y z
N HIS A 1 -13.55 -5.54 -12.14
CA HIS A 1 -12.72 -4.68 -11.27
C HIS A 1 -11.38 -5.33 -10.83
N ILE A 2 -11.28 -6.67 -10.72
CA ILE A 2 -10.00 -7.33 -10.35
C ILE A 2 -8.89 -7.03 -11.36
N PHE A 3 -9.18 -7.09 -12.66
CA PHE A 3 -8.20 -6.79 -13.71
C PHE A 3 -7.52 -5.42 -13.52
N GLN A 4 -8.28 -4.34 -13.33
CA GLN A 4 -7.74 -3.00 -13.08
C GLN A 4 -6.88 -2.93 -11.81
N ARG A 5 -7.27 -3.65 -10.74
CA ARG A 5 -6.48 -3.73 -9.51
C ARG A 5 -5.14 -4.45 -9.75
N THR A 6 -5.16 -5.53 -10.54
CA THR A 6 -3.97 -6.30 -10.91
C THR A 6 -3.01 -5.46 -11.73
N GLU A 7 -3.49 -4.76 -12.76
CA GLU A 7 -2.66 -3.88 -13.59
C GLU A 7 -2.00 -2.76 -12.75
N ALA A 8 -2.77 -2.11 -11.88
CA ALA A 8 -2.25 -1.08 -10.99
C ALA A 8 -1.19 -1.62 -10.02
N LEU A 9 -1.38 -2.85 -9.51
CA LEU A 9 -0.42 -3.51 -8.63
C LEU A 9 0.86 -3.90 -9.38
N HIS A 10 0.73 -4.46 -10.57
CA HIS A 10 1.85 -4.85 -11.41
C HIS A 10 2.76 -3.66 -11.71
N GLY A 11 2.21 -2.53 -12.15
CA GLY A 11 3.00 -1.32 -12.38
C GLY A 11 3.72 -0.79 -11.13
N ARG A 12 3.13 -0.96 -9.93
CA ARG A 12 3.80 -0.61 -8.66
C ARG A 12 4.96 -1.56 -8.35
N ILE A 13 4.79 -2.85 -8.62
CA ILE A 13 5.82 -3.88 -8.41
C ILE A 13 7.04 -3.60 -9.29
N GLU A 14 6.83 -3.34 -10.59
CA GLU A 14 7.94 -3.08 -11.52
C GLU A 14 8.76 -1.84 -11.11
N ARG A 15 8.08 -0.75 -10.73
CA ARG A 15 8.77 0.45 -10.23
C ARG A 15 9.52 0.19 -8.92
N LEU A 16 8.95 -0.61 -8.01
CA LEU A 16 9.60 -0.93 -6.74
C LEU A 16 10.84 -1.80 -6.97
N LYS A 17 10.75 -2.80 -7.85
CA LYS A 17 11.87 -3.68 -8.22
C LYS A 17 13.09 -2.87 -8.69
N PHE A 18 12.88 -1.93 -9.61
CA PHE A 18 13.96 -1.07 -10.11
C PHE A 18 14.55 -0.14 -9.03
N LYS A 19 13.72 0.38 -8.11
CA LYS A 19 14.21 1.20 -7.01
C LYS A 19 15.06 0.41 -6.02
N VAL A 20 14.62 -0.81 -5.67
CA VAL A 20 15.32 -1.67 -4.71
C VAL A 20 16.72 -2.04 -5.20
N THR A 21 16.89 -2.29 -6.50
CA THR A 21 18.21 -2.63 -7.08
C THR A 21 19.20 -1.45 -7.10
N GLN A 22 18.74 -0.23 -6.87
CA GLN A 22 19.58 0.98 -6.87
C GLN A 22 19.90 1.51 -5.46
N LEU A 23 19.44 0.81 -4.41
CA LEU A 23 19.75 1.21 -3.04
C LEU A 23 21.24 0.96 -2.75
N ASP A 24 21.95 1.99 -2.30
CA ASP A 24 23.34 1.91 -1.84
C ASP A 24 23.40 2.28 -0.36
N SER A 25 23.62 1.26 0.49
CA SER A 25 23.67 1.41 1.94
C SER A 25 24.89 2.15 2.46
N ASN A 26 25.91 2.42 1.63
CA ASN A 26 27.08 3.19 2.04
C ASN A 26 26.85 4.70 1.97
N ILE A 27 25.84 5.13 1.22
CA ILE A 27 25.50 6.54 0.99
C ILE A 27 24.20 6.93 1.73
N GLU A 28 23.33 5.95 2.03
CA GLU A 28 22.03 6.22 2.63
C GLU A 28 22.16 6.65 4.12
N GLU A 29 22.09 7.95 4.37
CA GLU A 29 22.10 8.52 5.71
C GLU A 29 20.68 8.61 6.30
N VAL A 30 20.52 8.18 7.56
CA VAL A 30 19.25 8.29 8.30
C VAL A 30 19.42 9.29 9.45
N THR A 31 18.59 10.34 9.46
CA THR A 31 18.61 11.34 10.52
C THR A 31 17.52 11.09 11.57
N ILE A 32 17.83 11.34 12.85
CA ILE A 32 16.84 11.27 13.93
C ILE A 32 15.74 12.32 13.75
N GLN A 33 16.07 13.45 13.13
CA GLN A 33 15.09 14.49 12.80
C GLN A 33 14.04 13.99 11.80
N ASP A 34 14.44 13.20 10.78
CA ASP A 34 13.49 12.55 9.87
C ASP A 34 12.60 11.53 10.58
N VAL A 35 13.15 10.74 11.51
CA VAL A 35 12.38 9.78 12.31
C VAL A 35 11.30 10.48 13.13
N ASN A 36 11.62 11.61 13.74
CA ASN A 36 10.68 12.35 14.61
C ASN A 36 9.62 13.14 13.83
N ASN A 37 9.98 13.69 12.66
CA ASN A 37 9.09 14.57 11.89
C ASN A 37 8.23 13.83 10.86
N ARG A 38 8.60 12.61 10.48
CA ARG A 38 7.81 11.80 9.54
C ARG A 38 6.74 11.00 10.28
N LYS A 39 5.54 10.98 9.71
CA LYS A 39 4.48 10.08 10.21
C LYS A 39 4.88 8.63 9.97
N PRO A 40 4.61 7.71 10.91
CA PRO A 40 4.90 6.29 10.71
C PRO A 40 4.07 5.72 9.57
N PHE A 41 4.56 4.64 8.97
CA PHE A 41 3.78 3.87 8.01
C PHE A 41 2.54 3.29 8.69
N VAL A 42 1.38 3.44 8.03
CA VAL A 42 0.11 2.86 8.47
C VAL A 42 -0.42 1.98 7.36
N SER A 43 -0.63 0.70 7.66
CA SER A 43 -1.28 -0.25 6.76
C SER A 43 -2.79 -0.01 6.69
N ILE A 44 -3.45 -0.57 5.67
CA ILE A 44 -4.91 -0.54 5.58
C ILE A 44 -5.48 -1.38 6.72
N THR A 45 -6.30 -0.76 7.57
CA THR A 45 -7.01 -1.40 8.70
C THR A 45 -8.52 -1.44 8.48
N ARG A 46 -8.97 -1.31 7.23
CA ARG A 46 -10.40 -1.28 6.88
C ARG A 46 -11.05 -2.62 7.25
N ILE A 47 -12.11 -2.55 8.04
CA ILE A 47 -12.99 -3.66 8.38
C ILE A 47 -14.34 -3.38 7.72
N ASP A 48 -14.85 -4.34 6.96
CA ASP A 48 -16.16 -4.21 6.36
C ASP A 48 -17.25 -4.31 7.45
N GLN A 49 -18.09 -3.28 7.53
CA GLN A 49 -19.21 -3.19 8.46
C GLN A 49 -20.53 -3.19 7.67
N GLN A 50 -21.65 -3.48 8.36
CA GLN A 50 -22.98 -3.54 7.76
C GLN A 50 -23.05 -4.47 6.53
N VAL A 51 -22.45 -5.65 6.65
CA VAL A 51 -22.38 -6.64 5.57
C VAL A 51 -23.74 -7.16 5.10
N VAL A 52 -24.78 -7.04 5.95
CA VAL A 52 -26.18 -7.31 5.60
C VAL A 52 -26.95 -5.99 5.58
N ASN A 53 -27.28 -5.52 4.38
CA ASN A 53 -28.13 -4.36 4.14
C ASN A 53 -28.97 -4.61 2.88
N SER A 54 -30.01 -3.81 2.63
CA SER A 54 -30.90 -4.01 1.46
C SER A 54 -30.16 -3.97 0.12
N SER A 55 -29.07 -3.19 0.00
CA SER A 55 -28.20 -3.15 -1.19
C SER A 55 -27.32 -4.40 -1.37
N ASN A 56 -26.98 -5.10 -0.30
CA ASN A 56 -26.19 -6.34 -0.29
C ASN A 56 -27.08 -7.60 -0.29
N LYS A 57 -28.40 -7.45 -0.15
CA LYS A 57 -29.36 -8.55 -0.30
C LYS A 57 -29.52 -8.89 -1.78
N SER A 58 -28.55 -9.59 -2.37
CA SER A 58 -28.84 -10.38 -3.56
C SER A 58 -29.67 -11.59 -3.10
N CYS A 59 -30.94 -11.62 -3.52
CA CYS A 59 -31.96 -12.67 -3.34
C CYS A 59 -31.49 -13.97 -2.65
N ALA A 60 -32.17 -14.32 -1.55
CA ALA A 60 -32.42 -15.71 -1.19
C ALA A 60 -33.50 -16.28 -2.12
#